data_AF-A0A7W9BTH3-F1
#
_entry.id   AF-A0A7W9BTH3-F1
#
_cell.length_a   1.000
_cell.length_b   1.000
_cell.length_c   1.000
_cell.angle_alpha   90.00
_cell.angle_beta   90.00
_cell.angle_gamma   90.00
#
_symmetry.space_group_name_H-M   'P 1'
#
loop_
_entity.id
_entity.type
_entity.pdbx_description
1 polymer ?
#
loop_
_entity_poly.entity_id
_entity_poly.type
_entity_poly.pdbx_seq_one_letter_code
_entity_poly.pdbx_strand_id
1 'polypeptide(L)'
;MSTLVSYAVVAGLRDWTLAHHDLAYAPFGSAALLHAAARCRAGGLGPWLDNVPLLLRTSQDVFALARIAQERAGQPIDDDALERWSGLLALSLDPGMQLDIIDDLGDRGMQRALRQLLSDIIRAPGRALEREMLWRIRDAGIDNGDYDLATGAQRRLATRDPHSRVEWMVLGEVQASGGDYDGAERSLRTALSLEPDDRPTIERLDAVLTRNFAGFAIRTGFGSSRDRILRRTARLERFAAASGKTKS
;
A
#
# COMPACT_ATOMS: atom_id res chain seq x y z
N MET A 1 -23.16 -5.45 11.52
CA MET A 1 -23.20 -6.05 10.16
C MET A 1 -21.81 -6.18 9.52
N SER A 2 -20.87 -5.23 9.71
CA SER A 2 -19.50 -5.27 9.12
C SER A 2 -18.63 -6.50 9.49
N THR A 3 -18.80 -7.07 10.68
CA THR A 3 -18.08 -8.28 11.13
C THR A 3 -18.59 -9.58 10.50
N LEU A 4 -19.88 -9.67 10.17
CA LEU A 4 -20.47 -10.85 9.54
C LEU A 4 -20.07 -10.99 8.07
N VAL A 5 -20.00 -9.86 7.35
CA VAL A 5 -19.51 -9.81 5.95
C VAL A 5 -18.04 -10.25 5.87
N SER A 6 -17.23 -9.85 6.85
CA SER A 6 -15.83 -10.28 6.92
C SER A 6 -15.71 -11.79 7.13
N TYR A 7 -16.53 -12.38 8.00
CA TYR A 7 -16.50 -13.82 8.27
C TYR A 7 -16.94 -14.68 7.07
N ALA A 8 -17.98 -14.27 6.34
CA ALA A 8 -18.46 -15.03 5.18
C ALA A 8 -17.42 -15.09 4.05
N VAL A 9 -16.75 -13.97 3.75
CA VAL A 9 -15.72 -13.95 2.71
C VAL A 9 -14.44 -14.67 3.17
N VAL A 10 -14.11 -14.59 4.46
CA VAL A 10 -13.03 -15.38 5.07
C VAL A 10 -13.29 -16.87 4.86
N ALA A 11 -14.50 -17.33 5.15
CA ALA A 11 -14.90 -18.71 4.97
C ALA A 11 -14.86 -19.10 3.48
N GLY A 12 -15.34 -18.23 2.57
CA GLY A 12 -15.29 -18.48 1.13
C GLY A 12 -13.87 -18.64 0.57
N LEU A 13 -12.92 -17.80 1.00
CA LEU A 13 -11.51 -17.92 0.59
C LEU A 13 -10.85 -19.19 1.15
N ARG A 14 -11.13 -19.51 2.42
CA ARG A 14 -10.67 -20.75 3.05
C ARG A 14 -11.23 -21.98 2.33
N ASP A 15 -12.52 -21.98 2.03
CA ASP A 15 -13.17 -23.11 1.38
C ASP A 15 -12.72 -23.24 -0.09
N TRP A 16 -12.43 -22.13 -0.78
CA TRP A 16 -11.81 -22.14 -2.10
C TRP A 16 -10.38 -22.68 -2.07
N THR A 17 -9.53 -22.21 -1.15
CA THR A 17 -8.15 -22.72 -1.00
C THR A 17 -8.13 -24.20 -0.62
N LEU A 18 -9.05 -24.65 0.24
CA LEU A 18 -9.26 -26.06 0.56
C LEU A 18 -9.71 -26.89 -0.66
N ALA A 19 -10.58 -26.34 -1.52
CA ALA A 19 -11.10 -27.05 -2.68
C ALA A 19 -10.09 -27.17 -3.84
N HIS A 20 -9.05 -26.32 -3.87
CA HIS A 20 -8.04 -26.27 -4.94
C HIS A 20 -6.65 -26.73 -4.46
N HIS A 21 -6.65 -27.68 -3.51
CA HIS A 21 -5.51 -28.19 -2.73
C HIS A 21 -4.36 -28.83 -3.54
N ASP A 22 -4.52 -29.08 -4.84
CA ASP A 22 -3.49 -29.68 -5.72
C ASP A 22 -2.28 -28.77 -6.02
N LEU A 23 -2.32 -27.50 -5.59
CA LEU A 23 -1.19 -26.57 -5.70
C LEU A 23 -0.27 -26.58 -4.47
N ALA A 24 -0.55 -27.40 -3.45
CA ALA A 24 0.19 -27.47 -2.19
C ALA A 24 1.38 -28.46 -2.20
N TYR A 25 2.01 -28.69 -3.36
CA TYR A 25 3.27 -29.45 -3.43
C TYR A 25 4.47 -28.49 -3.39
N ALA A 26 4.90 -28.15 -2.18
CA ALA A 26 6.24 -27.66 -1.89
C ALA A 26 6.81 -28.37 -0.65
N PRO A 27 8.13 -28.61 -0.55
CA PRO A 27 8.72 -29.79 0.11
C PRO A 27 8.81 -29.73 1.65
N PHE A 28 8.20 -28.73 2.30
CA PHE A 28 8.32 -28.54 3.74
C PHE A 28 6.96 -28.20 4.36
N GLY A 29 6.23 -29.23 4.79
CA GLY A 29 5.09 -29.05 5.70
C GLY A 29 3.99 -30.09 5.53
N SER A 30 4.04 -31.16 6.33
CA SER A 30 2.99 -32.17 6.38
C SER A 30 1.66 -31.62 6.94
N ALA A 31 0.55 -32.28 6.57
CA ALA A 31 -0.81 -31.98 7.08
C ALA A 31 -0.92 -31.94 8.62
N ALA A 32 0.01 -32.57 9.33
CA ALA A 32 0.06 -32.56 10.80
C ALA A 32 0.52 -31.20 11.38
N LEU A 33 1.38 -30.45 10.68
CA LEU A 33 1.83 -29.12 11.12
C LEU A 33 0.71 -28.07 10.94
N LEU A 34 -0.09 -28.20 9.88
CA LEU A 34 -1.30 -27.40 9.62
C LEU A 34 -2.37 -27.59 10.70
N HIS A 35 -2.54 -28.82 11.20
CA HIS A 35 -3.46 -29.13 12.30
C HIS A 35 -3.01 -28.61 13.67
N ALA A 36 -1.70 -28.41 13.86
CA ALA A 36 -1.13 -27.82 15.07
C ALA A 36 -1.15 -26.27 15.03
N ALA A 37 -0.87 -25.66 13.87
CA ALA A 37 -0.89 -24.21 13.69
C ALA A 37 -2.32 -23.62 13.76
N ALA A 38 -3.33 -24.36 13.28
CA ALA A 38 -4.74 -23.96 13.37
C ALA A 38 -5.26 -23.82 14.82
N ARG A 39 -4.55 -24.36 15.82
CA ARG A 39 -4.97 -24.30 17.24
C ARG A 39 -4.37 -23.14 18.02
N CYS A 40 -3.54 -22.28 17.43
CA CYS A 40 -2.93 -21.18 18.17
C CYS A 40 -3.19 -19.79 17.54
N ARG A 41 -4.00 -19.02 18.28
CA ARG A 41 -4.31 -17.58 18.23
C ARG A 41 -5.38 -17.08 17.24
N ALA A 42 -6.57 -16.92 17.82
CA ALA A 42 -7.60 -15.89 17.64
C ALA A 42 -8.24 -15.61 16.26
N GLY A 43 -7.77 -16.17 15.15
CA GLY A 43 -8.41 -15.95 13.83
C GLY A 43 -8.24 -17.05 12.78
N GLY A 44 -7.33 -18.02 12.96
CA GLY A 44 -7.27 -19.25 12.15
C GLY A 44 -6.81 -19.12 10.68
N LEU A 45 -6.49 -17.92 10.18
CA LEU A 45 -6.12 -17.70 8.78
C LEU A 45 -4.62 -17.64 8.48
N GLY A 46 -3.77 -17.53 9.51
CA GLY A 46 -2.32 -17.36 9.35
C GLY A 46 -1.68 -18.35 8.36
N PRO A 47 -1.87 -19.67 8.55
CA PRO A 47 -1.29 -20.67 7.65
C PRO A 47 -1.79 -20.64 6.20
N TRP A 48 -2.95 -20.02 5.96
CA TRP A 48 -3.54 -19.90 4.61
C TRP A 48 -3.04 -18.65 3.89
N LEU A 49 -2.89 -17.55 4.62
CA LEU A 49 -2.31 -16.31 4.09
C LEU A 49 -0.84 -16.50 3.71
N ASP A 50 -0.12 -17.39 4.39
CA ASP A 50 1.26 -17.73 4.04
C ASP A 50 1.40 -18.40 2.66
N ASN A 51 0.34 -19.02 2.15
CA ASN A 51 0.33 -19.63 0.80
C ASN A 51 -0.08 -18.65 -0.30
N VAL A 52 -0.65 -17.50 0.05
CA VAL A 52 -1.13 -16.50 -0.93
C VAL A 52 -0.01 -16.09 -1.91
N PRO A 53 1.23 -15.81 -1.47
CA PRO A 53 2.32 -15.49 -2.40
C PRO A 53 2.66 -16.60 -3.40
N LEU A 54 2.35 -17.87 -3.08
CA LEU A 54 2.58 -19.02 -3.97
C LEU A 54 1.50 -19.15 -5.06
N LEU A 55 0.33 -18.56 -4.82
CA LEU A 55 -0.82 -18.61 -5.73
C LEU A 55 -0.87 -17.39 -6.67
N LEU A 56 -0.23 -16.29 -6.28
CA LEU A 56 -0.27 -15.03 -7.00
C LEU A 56 0.90 -14.90 -7.96
N ARG A 57 0.62 -14.52 -9.20
CA ARG A 57 1.64 -14.18 -10.20
C ARG A 57 1.83 -12.68 -10.33
N THR A 58 0.78 -11.93 -10.02
CA THR A 58 0.72 -10.47 -10.11
C THR A 58 -0.12 -9.89 -8.97
N SER A 59 0.05 -8.61 -8.67
CA SER A 59 -0.82 -7.88 -7.74
C SER A 59 -2.29 -7.89 -8.18
N GLN A 60 -2.55 -8.05 -9.47
CA GLN A 60 -3.90 -8.12 -10.03
C GLN A 60 -4.65 -9.39 -9.61
N ASP A 61 -3.91 -10.48 -9.38
CA ASP A 61 -4.47 -11.74 -8.93
C ASP A 61 -5.08 -11.62 -7.51
N VAL A 62 -4.63 -10.64 -6.72
CA VAL A 62 -5.22 -10.32 -5.41
C VAL A 62 -6.69 -9.92 -5.55
N PHE A 63 -7.01 -9.09 -6.54
CA PHE A 63 -8.39 -8.68 -6.80
C PHE A 63 -9.23 -9.84 -7.36
N ALA A 64 -8.63 -10.69 -8.20
CA ALA A 64 -9.29 -11.87 -8.72
C ALA A 64 -9.64 -12.86 -7.59
N LEU A 65 -8.70 -13.14 -6.68
CA LEU A 65 -8.94 -13.99 -5.51
C LEU A 65 -10.02 -13.41 -4.59
N ALA A 66 -9.99 -12.09 -4.34
CA ALA A 66 -11.00 -11.43 -3.52
C ALA A 66 -12.41 -11.55 -4.14
N ARG A 67 -12.54 -11.39 -5.46
CA ARG A 67 -13.82 -11.58 -6.17
C ARG A 67 -14.32 -13.02 -6.10
N ILE A 68 -13.44 -13.99 -6.35
CA ILE A 68 -13.79 -15.42 -6.26
C ILE A 68 -14.28 -15.76 -4.85
N ALA A 69 -13.62 -15.23 -3.81
CA ALA A 69 -14.03 -15.46 -2.43
C ALA A 69 -15.42 -14.86 -2.13
N GLN A 70 -15.73 -13.67 -2.66
CA GLN A 70 -17.06 -13.05 -2.54
C GLN A 70 -18.14 -13.89 -3.23
N GLU A 71 -17.90 -14.32 -4.47
CA GLU A 71 -18.81 -15.17 -5.24
C GLU A 71 -19.12 -16.47 -4.50
N ARG A 72 -18.09 -17.15 -3.97
CA ARG A 72 -18.24 -18.40 -3.21
C ARG A 72 -18.98 -18.20 -1.90
N ALA A 73 -18.86 -17.04 -1.27
CA ALA A 73 -19.59 -16.67 -0.07
C ALA A 73 -21.06 -16.26 -0.35
N GLY A 74 -21.50 -16.27 -1.62
CA GLY A 74 -22.81 -15.78 -2.04
C GLY A 74 -23.01 -14.29 -1.73
N GLN A 75 -21.93 -13.54 -1.58
CA GLN A 75 -21.96 -12.11 -1.31
C GLN A 75 -21.93 -11.34 -2.64
N PRO A 76 -22.58 -10.17 -2.72
CA PRO A 76 -22.39 -9.29 -3.86
C PRO A 76 -20.93 -8.89 -3.99
N ILE A 77 -20.44 -8.84 -5.22
CA ILE A 77 -19.13 -8.28 -5.53
C ILE A 77 -19.26 -6.76 -5.36
N ASP A 78 -18.86 -6.27 -4.18
CA ASP A 78 -18.78 -4.84 -3.89
C ASP A 78 -17.31 -4.40 -3.71
N ASP A 79 -17.06 -3.14 -4.09
CA ASP A 79 -15.73 -2.52 -3.98
C ASP A 79 -15.27 -2.45 -2.53
N ASP A 80 -16.22 -2.35 -1.60
CA ASP A 80 -15.98 -2.16 -0.18
C ASP A 80 -15.34 -3.39 0.48
N ALA A 81 -15.76 -4.59 0.09
CA ALA A 81 -15.13 -5.85 0.45
C ALA A 81 -13.86 -6.08 -0.38
N LEU A 82 -13.81 -5.69 -1.64
CA LEU A 82 -12.60 -5.77 -2.45
C LEU A 82 -11.45 -4.96 -1.83
N GLU A 83 -11.73 -3.76 -1.30
CA GLU A 83 -10.77 -2.93 -0.57
C GLU A 83 -10.28 -3.58 0.72
N ARG A 84 -11.19 -4.12 1.54
CA ARG A 84 -10.81 -4.80 2.79
C ARG A 84 -9.88 -5.99 2.53
N TRP A 85 -10.18 -6.77 1.50
CA TRP A 85 -9.41 -7.97 1.16
C TRP A 85 -8.07 -7.66 0.52
N SER A 86 -8.05 -6.74 -0.44
CA SER A 86 -6.80 -6.32 -1.06
C SER A 86 -5.85 -5.70 -0.04
N GLY A 87 -6.35 -4.89 0.90
CA GLY A 87 -5.54 -4.37 2.01
C GLY A 87 -4.98 -5.46 2.93
N LEU A 88 -5.80 -6.47 3.27
CA LEU A 88 -5.37 -7.59 4.12
C LEU A 88 -4.34 -8.51 3.43
N LEU A 89 -4.59 -8.87 2.16
CA LEU A 89 -3.73 -9.76 1.39
C LEU A 89 -2.42 -9.09 1.00
N ALA A 90 -2.43 -7.77 0.74
CA ALA A 90 -1.26 -7.00 0.37
C ALA A 90 -0.08 -7.15 1.34
N LEU A 91 -0.34 -7.36 2.63
CA LEU A 91 0.73 -7.54 3.63
C LEU A 91 1.47 -8.87 3.54
N SER A 92 0.83 -9.89 2.99
CA SER A 92 1.42 -11.23 2.82
C SER A 92 2.32 -11.33 1.59
N LEU A 93 2.19 -10.37 0.66
CA LEU A 93 2.89 -10.39 -0.62
C LEU A 93 4.40 -10.19 -0.46
N ASP A 94 5.16 -10.68 -1.44
CA ASP A 94 6.59 -10.36 -1.51
C ASP A 94 6.81 -8.85 -1.70
N PRO A 95 7.97 -8.30 -1.33
CA PRO A 95 8.21 -6.86 -1.38
C PRO A 95 8.02 -6.23 -2.77
N GLY A 96 8.27 -6.98 -3.85
CA GLY A 96 8.05 -6.50 -5.21
C GLY A 96 6.57 -6.30 -5.50
N MET A 97 5.76 -7.29 -5.16
CA MET A 97 4.31 -7.28 -5.37
C MET A 97 3.58 -6.37 -4.38
N GLN A 98 4.13 -6.14 -3.18
CA GLN A 98 3.65 -5.11 -2.25
C GLN A 98 3.65 -3.71 -2.85
N LEU A 99 4.68 -3.39 -3.64
CA LEU A 99 4.74 -2.11 -4.32
C LEU A 99 3.72 -2.01 -5.46
N ASP A 100 3.56 -3.10 -6.21
CA ASP A 100 2.61 -3.15 -7.34
C ASP A 100 1.16 -3.11 -6.86
N ILE A 101 0.82 -3.76 -5.73
CA ILE A 101 -0.53 -3.68 -5.16
C ILE A 101 -0.85 -2.29 -4.62
N ILE A 102 0.12 -1.56 -4.03
CA ILE A 102 -0.11 -0.17 -3.60
C ILE A 102 -0.43 0.72 -4.81
N ASP A 103 0.34 0.58 -5.89
CA ASP A 103 0.12 1.31 -7.14
C ASP A 103 -1.28 0.98 -7.72
N ASP A 104 -1.64 -0.30 -7.73
CA ASP A 104 -2.94 -0.81 -8.17
C ASP A 104 -4.13 -0.30 -7.33
N LEU A 105 -3.96 -0.16 -6.02
CA LEU A 105 -4.96 0.40 -5.11
C LEU A 105 -5.10 1.91 -5.34
N GLY A 106 -3.98 2.60 -5.55
CA GLY A 106 -3.94 4.02 -5.89
C GLY A 106 -4.68 4.32 -7.19
N ASP A 107 -4.37 3.59 -8.26
CA ASP A 107 -5.00 3.76 -9.58
C ASP A 107 -6.52 3.50 -9.57
N ARG A 108 -7.00 2.71 -8.61
CA ARG A 108 -8.43 2.39 -8.43
C ARG A 108 -9.16 3.30 -7.45
N GLY A 109 -8.43 4.22 -6.79
CA GLY A 109 -9.01 5.04 -5.72
C GLY A 109 -9.48 4.22 -4.52
N MET A 110 -8.77 3.13 -4.18
CA MET A 110 -9.11 2.27 -3.03
C MET A 110 -8.49 2.82 -1.74
N GLN A 111 -8.95 3.99 -1.27
CA GLN A 111 -8.27 4.71 -0.19
C GLN A 111 -8.37 4.00 1.16
N ARG A 112 -9.41 3.19 1.40
CA ARG A 112 -9.56 2.46 2.66
C ARG A 112 -8.47 1.38 2.78
N ALA A 113 -8.20 0.67 1.69
CA ALA A 113 -7.13 -0.31 1.62
C ALA A 113 -5.75 0.33 1.85
N LEU A 114 -5.50 1.49 1.22
CA LEU A 114 -4.25 2.24 1.40
C LEU A 114 -4.07 2.75 2.84
N ARG A 115 -5.13 3.25 3.47
CA ARG A 115 -5.10 3.68 4.89
C ARG A 115 -4.82 2.51 5.83
N GLN A 116 -5.41 1.34 5.55
CA GLN A 116 -5.14 0.13 6.32
C GLN A 116 -3.65 -0.25 6.22
N LEU A 117 -3.10 -0.31 4.99
CA LEU A 117 -1.69 -0.58 4.76
C LEU A 117 -0.78 0.41 5.48
N LEU A 118 -1.07 1.70 5.42
CA LEU A 118 -0.32 2.72 6.16
C LEU A 118 -0.37 2.47 7.68
N SER A 119 -1.55 2.19 8.24
CA SER A 119 -1.70 1.89 9.66
C SER A 119 -0.86 0.68 10.08
N ASP A 120 -0.83 -0.36 9.25
CA ASP A 120 -0.09 -1.58 9.52
C ASP A 120 1.43 -1.38 9.36
N ILE A 121 1.87 -0.55 8.41
CA ILE A 121 3.26 -0.07 8.29
C ILE A 121 3.70 0.63 9.57
N ILE A 122 2.86 1.54 10.09
CA ILE A 122 3.15 2.30 11.30
C ILE A 122 3.21 1.37 12.53
N ARG A 123 2.29 0.40 12.65
CA ARG A 123 2.21 -0.53 13.78
C ARG A 123 3.37 -1.54 13.84
N ALA A 124 3.88 -1.97 12.68
CA ALA A 124 4.95 -2.96 12.58
C ALA A 124 6.13 -2.44 11.75
N PRO A 125 6.95 -1.53 12.31
CA PRO A 125 8.07 -0.93 11.60
C PRO A 125 9.15 -1.96 11.20
N GLY A 126 9.90 -1.67 10.16
CA GLY A 126 11.09 -2.45 9.77
C GLY A 126 10.86 -3.41 8.60
N ARG A 127 9.83 -3.15 7.79
CA ARG A 127 9.57 -3.93 6.57
C ARG A 127 10.61 -3.61 5.50
N ALA A 128 10.94 -4.62 4.69
CA ALA A 128 11.68 -4.39 3.47
C ALA A 128 10.91 -3.40 2.58
N LEU A 129 11.62 -2.44 1.97
CA LEU A 129 11.03 -1.42 1.10
C LEU A 129 10.00 -0.49 1.78
N GLU A 130 10.01 -0.37 3.12
CA GLU A 130 9.06 0.51 3.85
C GLU A 130 9.09 1.95 3.32
N ARG A 131 10.27 2.47 2.97
CA ARG A 131 10.42 3.82 2.40
C ARG A 131 9.70 3.94 1.07
N GLU A 132 9.93 3.01 0.16
CA GLU A 132 9.32 2.97 -1.17
C GLU A 132 7.81 2.77 -1.10
N MET A 133 7.34 1.94 -0.16
CA MET A 133 5.91 1.77 0.10
C MET A 133 5.27 3.08 0.57
N LEU A 134 5.91 3.80 1.50
CA LEU A 134 5.40 5.08 1.99
C LEU A 134 5.38 6.16 0.90
N TRP A 135 6.40 6.22 0.03
CA TRP A 135 6.37 7.12 -1.12
C TRP A 135 5.20 6.82 -2.05
N ARG A 136 4.94 5.54 -2.36
CA ARG A 136 3.81 5.15 -3.21
C ARG A 136 2.46 5.45 -2.58
N ILE A 137 2.29 5.18 -1.29
CA ILE A 137 1.06 5.51 -0.56
C ILE A 137 0.84 7.03 -0.56
N ARG A 138 1.90 7.82 -0.35
CA ARG A 138 1.82 9.29 -0.44
C ARG A 138 1.38 9.73 -1.83
N ASP A 139 2.05 9.24 -2.88
CA ASP A 139 1.78 9.64 -4.26
C ASP A 139 0.37 9.22 -4.69
N ALA A 140 -0.08 8.02 -4.31
CA ALA A 140 -1.46 7.57 -4.50
C ALA A 140 -2.47 8.44 -3.75
N GLY A 141 -2.14 8.91 -2.55
CA GLY A 141 -2.98 9.86 -1.80
C GLY A 141 -3.11 11.19 -2.54
N ILE A 142 -2.00 11.76 -3.01
CA ILE A 142 -1.99 13.02 -3.77
C ILE A 142 -2.81 12.88 -5.07
N ASP A 143 -2.58 11.82 -5.85
CA ASP A 143 -3.29 11.61 -7.12
C ASP A 143 -4.80 11.45 -6.94
N ASN A 144 -5.21 10.87 -5.80
CA ASN A 144 -6.62 10.71 -5.45
C ASN A 144 -7.22 11.92 -4.70
N GLY A 145 -6.42 12.97 -4.44
CA GLY A 145 -6.83 14.13 -3.63
C GLY A 145 -7.00 13.83 -2.13
N ASP A 146 -6.57 12.66 -1.67
CA ASP A 146 -6.57 12.25 -0.26
C ASP A 146 -5.30 12.73 0.45
N TYR A 147 -5.25 14.04 0.70
CA TYR A 147 -4.10 14.68 1.35
C TYR A 147 -3.89 14.26 2.80
N ASP A 148 -4.92 13.73 3.47
CA ASP A 148 -4.80 13.15 4.81
C ASP A 148 -3.97 11.86 4.77
N LEU A 149 -4.27 10.96 3.82
CA LEU A 149 -3.46 9.77 3.57
C LEU A 149 -2.02 10.15 3.20
N ALA A 150 -1.87 11.11 2.29
CA ALA A 150 -0.55 11.56 1.84
C ALA A 150 0.29 12.16 2.98
N THR A 151 -0.34 12.99 3.82
CA THR A 151 0.29 13.59 5.01
C THR A 151 0.69 12.50 6.01
N GLY A 152 -0.15 11.49 6.23
CA GLY A 152 0.18 10.38 7.12
C GLY A 152 1.42 9.60 6.66
N ALA A 153 1.50 9.29 5.36
CA ALA A 153 2.66 8.60 4.77
C ALA A 153 3.93 9.46 4.79
N GLN A 154 3.82 10.75 4.41
CA GLN A 154 4.97 11.67 4.40
C GLN A 154 5.47 11.99 5.81
N ARG A 155 4.58 12.11 6.80
CA ARG A 155 4.97 12.28 8.21
C ARG A 155 5.76 11.09 8.72
N ARG A 156 5.40 9.89 8.29
CA ARG A 156 6.13 8.67 8.65
C ARG A 156 7.54 8.67 8.05
N LEU A 157 7.71 9.15 6.82
CA LEU A 157 9.03 9.33 6.18
C LEU A 157 9.88 10.37 6.92
N ALA A 158 9.34 11.54 7.22
CA ALA A 158 10.03 12.59 7.98
C ALA A 158 10.42 12.12 9.40
N THR A 159 9.58 11.33 10.06
CA THR A 159 9.90 10.78 11.40
C THR A 159 10.98 9.69 11.32
N ARG A 160 11.07 8.97 10.21
CA ARG A 160 12.12 7.96 9.96
C ARG A 160 13.47 8.59 9.70
N ASP A 161 13.48 9.75 9.06
CA ASP A 161 14.68 10.52 8.78
C ASP A 161 14.54 11.96 9.31
N PRO A 162 14.61 12.15 10.65
CA PRO A 162 14.31 13.43 11.28
C PRO A 162 15.30 14.54 10.93
N HIS A 163 16.48 14.18 10.38
CA HIS A 163 17.51 15.14 9.95
C HIS A 163 17.44 15.43 8.45
N SER A 164 16.49 14.82 7.72
CA SER A 164 16.28 15.13 6.31
C SER A 164 15.40 16.36 6.16
N ARG A 165 16.04 17.48 5.86
CA ARG A 165 15.36 18.73 5.49
C ARG A 165 14.37 18.53 4.34
N VAL A 166 14.72 17.67 3.38
CA VAL A 166 13.85 17.36 2.23
C VAL A 166 12.54 16.72 2.68
N GLU A 167 12.58 15.74 3.60
CA GLU A 167 11.35 15.05 4.04
C GLU A 167 10.40 15.98 4.80
N TRP A 168 10.95 16.93 5.58
CA TRP A 168 10.17 17.97 6.25
C TRP A 168 9.61 19.01 5.28
N MET A 169 10.38 19.39 4.25
CA MET A 169 9.92 20.29 3.20
C MET A 169 8.76 19.67 2.42
N VAL A 170 8.88 18.41 1.98
CA VAL A 170 7.80 17.70 1.27
C VAL A 170 6.58 17.52 2.18
N LEU A 171 6.75 17.28 3.48
CA LEU A 171 5.62 17.24 4.41
C LEU A 171 4.85 18.57 4.41
N GLY A 172 5.57 19.69 4.43
CA GLY A 172 4.96 21.02 4.34
C GLY A 172 4.21 21.24 3.02
N GLU A 173 4.79 20.84 1.90
CA GLU A 173 4.14 20.92 0.58
C GLU A 173 2.84 20.11 0.50
N VAL A 174 2.85 18.87 1.02
CA VAL A 174 1.67 18.00 1.03
C VAL A 174 0.57 18.58 1.93
N GLN A 175 0.93 19.09 3.11
CA GLN A 175 0.00 19.73 4.03
C GLN A 175 -0.64 20.99 3.43
N ALA A 176 0.17 21.86 2.80
CA ALA A 176 -0.34 23.05 2.12
C ALA A 176 -1.30 22.69 0.98
N SER A 177 -0.97 21.64 0.22
CA SER A 177 -1.83 21.14 -0.88
C SER A 177 -3.18 20.61 -0.38
N GLY A 178 -3.21 20.04 0.83
CA GLY A 178 -4.43 19.62 1.53
C GLY A 178 -5.15 20.73 2.30
N GLY A 179 -4.63 21.96 2.32
CA GLY A 179 -5.20 23.09 3.05
C GLY A 179 -4.81 23.19 4.53
N ASP A 180 -3.94 22.30 5.04
CA ASP A 180 -3.37 22.38 6.40
C ASP A 180 -2.19 23.36 6.45
N TYR A 181 -2.49 24.66 6.37
CA TYR A 181 -1.44 25.70 6.35
C TYR A 181 -0.66 25.80 7.67
N ASP A 182 -1.32 25.60 8.80
CA ASP A 182 -0.67 25.63 10.13
C ASP A 182 0.28 24.44 10.30
N GLY A 183 -0.10 23.27 9.78
CA GLY A 183 0.78 22.12 9.67
C GLY A 183 1.95 22.39 8.73
N ALA A 184 1.66 22.96 7.55
CA ALA A 184 2.67 23.26 6.55
C ALA A 184 3.74 24.22 7.08
N GLU A 185 3.34 25.30 7.76
CA GLU A 185 4.26 26.24 8.40
C GLU A 185 5.18 25.52 9.39
N ARG A 186 4.64 24.67 10.27
CA ARG A 186 5.45 23.95 11.26
C ARG A 186 6.47 23.02 10.60
N SER A 187 6.07 22.29 9.56
CA SER A 187 6.96 21.39 8.83
C SER A 187 8.05 22.14 8.09
N LEU A 188 7.72 23.25 7.42
CA LEU A 188 8.71 24.10 6.72
C LEU A 188 9.67 24.80 7.69
N ARG A 189 9.20 25.26 8.86
CA ARG A 189 10.09 25.77 9.92
C ARG A 189 11.03 24.69 10.45
N THR A 190 10.56 23.45 10.55
CA THR A 190 11.42 22.31 10.91
C THR A 190 12.49 22.07 9.85
N ALA A 191 12.13 22.11 8.56
CA ALA A 191 13.08 22.04 7.45
C ALA A 191 14.14 23.16 7.51
N LEU A 192 13.75 24.41 7.78
CA LEU A 192 14.69 25.54 7.95
C LEU A 192 15.55 25.45 9.20
N SER A 193 15.08 24.80 10.27
CA SER A 193 15.92 24.58 11.44
C SER A 193 17.09 23.63 11.15
N LEU A 194 16.94 22.75 10.16
CA LEU A 194 17.97 21.83 9.69
C LEU A 194 18.90 22.52 8.68
N GLU A 195 18.34 23.32 7.77
CA GLU A 195 19.11 24.12 6.80
C GLU A 195 18.53 25.55 6.67
N PRO A 196 19.06 26.52 7.44
CA PRO A 196 18.48 27.87 7.53
C PRO A 196 18.50 28.67 6.23
N ASP A 197 19.47 28.43 5.36
CA ASP A 197 19.68 29.17 4.11
C ASP A 197 19.04 28.49 2.89
N ASP A 198 18.21 27.45 3.11
CA ASP A 198 17.59 26.73 2.01
C ASP A 198 16.53 27.57 1.30
N ARG A 199 16.94 28.17 0.18
CA ARG A 199 16.10 29.09 -0.59
C ARG A 199 14.75 28.48 -1.02
N PRO A 200 14.68 27.25 -1.58
CA PRO A 200 13.43 26.53 -1.82
C PRO A 200 12.46 26.49 -0.63
N THR A 201 12.94 26.20 0.58
CA THR A 201 12.11 26.11 1.79
C THR A 201 11.66 27.50 2.25
N ILE A 202 12.53 28.52 2.18
CA ILE A 202 12.17 29.91 2.51
C ILE A 202 11.02 30.39 1.62
N GLU A 203 11.12 30.15 0.31
CA GLU A 203 10.10 30.57 -0.67
C GLU A 203 8.76 29.87 -0.44
N ARG A 204 8.78 28.58 -0.09
CA ARG A 204 7.57 27.84 0.28
C ARG A 204 6.94 28.36 1.56
N LEU A 205 7.75 28.65 2.58
CA LEU A 205 7.25 29.18 3.85
C LEU A 205 6.61 30.55 3.64
N ASP A 206 7.26 31.45 2.91
CA ASP A 206 6.70 32.75 2.56
C ASP A 206 5.37 32.61 1.81
N ALA A 207 5.30 31.69 0.86
CA ALA A 207 4.09 31.40 0.11
C ALA A 207 2.97 30.77 0.97
N VAL A 208 3.28 29.96 1.99
CA VAL A 208 2.28 29.50 2.99
C VAL A 208 1.78 30.69 3.82
N LEU A 209 2.69 31.53 4.34
CA LEU A 209 2.36 32.66 5.21
C LEU A 209 1.52 33.72 4.51
N THR A 210 1.79 33.97 3.23
CA THR A 210 1.06 34.92 2.38
C THR A 210 -0.18 34.30 1.72
N ARG A 211 -0.48 33.03 2.00
CA ARG A 211 -1.56 32.24 1.37
C ARG A 211 -1.49 32.21 -0.16
N ASN A 212 -0.28 32.26 -0.71
CA ASN A 212 0.03 32.23 -2.13
C ASN A 212 0.83 30.97 -2.53
N PHE A 213 0.29 29.79 -2.21
CA PHE A 213 1.00 28.51 -2.37
C PHE A 213 0.74 27.80 -3.71
N ALA A 214 -0.03 28.41 -4.61
CA ALA A 214 -0.37 27.83 -5.91
C ALA A 214 0.87 27.48 -6.77
N GLY A 215 2.00 28.16 -6.53
CA GLY A 215 3.25 27.95 -7.26
C GLY A 215 4.00 26.65 -6.88
N PHE A 216 3.72 26.06 -5.73
CA PHE A 216 4.38 24.81 -5.27
C PHE A 216 3.39 23.72 -4.84
N ALA A 217 2.08 23.98 -4.91
CA ALA A 217 1.05 22.99 -4.62
C ALA A 217 1.25 21.72 -5.45
N ILE A 218 1.31 20.58 -4.79
CA ILE A 218 1.52 19.29 -5.43
C ILE A 218 0.16 18.80 -5.96
N ARG A 219 -0.01 18.86 -7.28
CA ARG A 219 -1.28 18.48 -7.95
C ARG A 219 -1.35 17.00 -8.36
N THR A 220 -0.21 16.34 -8.42
CA THR A 220 -0.04 14.92 -8.76
C THR A 220 1.13 14.38 -7.96
N GLY A 221 1.10 13.10 -7.60
CA GLY A 221 2.20 12.43 -6.91
C GLY A 221 3.53 12.58 -7.67
N PHE A 222 4.64 12.40 -6.95
CA PHE A 222 5.98 12.58 -7.52
C PHE A 222 6.35 11.49 -8.54
N GLY A 223 5.54 10.44 -8.67
CA GLY A 223 5.41 9.61 -9.85
C GLY A 223 3.94 9.50 -10.25
N SER A 224 3.61 9.86 -11.49
CA SER A 224 2.23 9.85 -11.97
C SER A 224 1.65 8.43 -12.02
N SER A 225 0.32 8.27 -11.95
CA SER A 225 -0.33 6.98 -12.25
C SER A 225 0.16 6.37 -13.56
N ARG A 226 0.43 7.21 -14.57
CA ARG A 226 1.01 6.76 -15.84
C ARG A 226 2.41 6.16 -15.68
N ASP A 227 3.27 6.76 -14.86
CA ASP A 227 4.60 6.22 -14.58
C ASP A 227 4.54 4.92 -13.78
N ARG A 228 3.61 4.82 -12.82
CA ARG A 228 3.37 3.58 -12.07
C ARG A 228 2.95 2.44 -13.00
N ILE A 229 1.98 2.71 -13.88
CA ILE A 229 1.52 1.78 -14.91
C ILE A 229 2.68 1.34 -15.81
N LEU A 230 3.49 2.28 -16.33
CA LEU A 230 4.62 1.94 -17.22
C LEU A 230 5.67 1.07 -16.52
N ARG A 231 6.02 1.38 -15.27
CA ARG A 231 6.96 0.57 -14.47
C ARG A 231 6.43 -0.84 -14.24
N ARG A 232 5.12 -0.97 -13.95
CA ARG A 232 4.42 -2.25 -13.80
C ARG A 232 4.45 -3.06 -15.10
N THR A 233 4.07 -2.46 -16.22
CA THR A 233 4.03 -3.14 -17.53
C THR A 233 5.43 -3.63 -17.94
N ALA A 234 6.45 -2.78 -17.79
CA ALA A 234 7.83 -3.16 -18.08
C ALA A 234 8.34 -4.32 -17.19
N ARG A 235 7.90 -4.38 -15.92
CA ARG A 235 8.23 -5.51 -15.03
C ARG A 235 7.54 -6.79 -15.49
N LEU A 236 6.24 -6.73 -15.84
CA LEU A 236 5.47 -7.88 -16.33
C LEU A 236 6.05 -8.44 -17.64
N GLU A 237 6.44 -7.58 -18.57
CA GLU A 237 7.10 -7.96 -19.82
C GLU A 237 8.43 -8.68 -19.59
N ARG A 238 9.23 -8.23 -18.61
CA ARG A 238 10.48 -8.90 -18.22
C ARG A 238 10.23 -10.29 -17.63
N PHE A 239 9.20 -10.44 -16.80
CA PHE A 239 8.81 -11.74 -16.26
C PHE A 239 8.33 -12.70 -17.36
N ALA A 240 7.51 -12.23 -18.29
CA ALA A 240 7.07 -13.00 -19.45
C ALA A 240 8.26 -13.45 -20.31
N ALA A 241 9.21 -12.55 -20.59
CA ALA A 241 10.41 -12.86 -21.35
C ALA A 241 11.34 -13.86 -20.64
N ALA A 242 11.45 -13.79 -19.31
CA ALA A 242 12.25 -14.74 -18.51
C ALA A 242 11.62 -16.15 -18.50
N SER A 243 10.29 -16.23 -18.36
CA SER A 243 9.57 -17.51 -18.36
C SER A 243 9.48 -18.18 -19.74
N GLY A 244 9.61 -17.43 -20.83
CA GLY A 244 9.69 -17.94 -22.20
C GLY A 244 11.07 -18.52 -22.58
N LYS A 245 12.15 -18.11 -21.91
CA LYS A 245 13.53 -18.57 -22.18
C LYS A 245 13.89 -19.91 -21.53
N THR A 246 13.02 -20.46 -20.69
CA THR A 246 13.20 -21.79 -20.04
C THR A 246 12.61 -22.96 -20.84
N LYS A 247 12.13 -22.72 -22.06
CA LYS A 247 11.70 -23.78 -23.00
C LYS A 247 12.57 -23.76 -24.27
N SER A 248 13.83 -24.15 -24.13
CA SER A 248 14.69 -24.55 -25.26
C SER A 248 15.68 -25.59 -24.80
#